data_AF-A0A7S1ZY13-F1
#
_entry.id   AF-A0A7S1ZY13-F1
#
_cell.length_a   1.000
_cell.length_b   1.000
_cell.length_c   1.000
_cell.angle_alpha   90.00
_cell.angle_beta   90.00
_cell.angle_gamma   90.00
#
_symmetry.space_group_name_H-M   'P 1'
#
loop_
_entity.id
_entity.type
_entity.pdbx_description
1 polymer ?
#
loop_
_entity_poly.entity_id
_entity_poly.type
_entity_poly.pdbx_seq_one_letter_code
_entity_poly.pdbx_strand_id
1 'polypeptide(L)'
;AAEVVLRRLEDLYETFPEKHTKAKPNAVLFTSVIHAFAGCGDGMRAEEILHRMDALYRKELSLASASAQDLCPDVVAYTAVISAWAGSTLSQHDTPTACTAIERVEAILAHMEHLYSSRTNVRARPNTFT
;
A
#
# COMPACT_ATOMS: atom_id res chain seq x y z
N ALA A 1 -4.39 -6.44 14.40
CA ALA A 1 -5.72 -5.78 14.43
C ALA A 1 -6.11 -5.20 13.08
N ALA A 2 -5.26 -4.36 12.46
CA ALA A 2 -5.57 -3.71 11.18
C ALA A 2 -5.81 -4.68 10.01
N GLU A 3 -5.00 -5.74 9.90
CA GLU A 3 -5.15 -6.78 8.85
C GLU A 3 -6.51 -7.50 8.90
N VAL A 4 -7.06 -7.71 10.09
CA VAL A 4 -8.35 -8.40 10.28
C VAL A 4 -9.50 -7.55 9.75
N VAL A 5 -9.41 -6.23 9.89
CA VAL A 5 -10.41 -5.30 9.35
C VAL A 5 -10.40 -5.34 7.82
N LEU A 6 -9.20 -5.37 7.22
CA LEU A 6 -9.06 -5.45 5.76
C LEU A 6 -9.65 -6.75 5.21
N ARG A 7 -9.26 -7.90 5.79
CA ARG A 7 -9.78 -9.22 5.37
C ARG A 7 -11.30 -9.32 5.52
N ARG A 8 -11.87 -8.78 6.61
CA ARG A 8 -13.33 -8.76 6.80
C ARG A 8 -14.03 -7.92 5.73
N LEU A 9 -13.43 -6.81 5.31
CA LEU A 9 -14.00 -5.97 4.26
C LEU A 9 -13.97 -6.68 2.89
N GLU A 10 -12.86 -7.35 2.58
CA GLU A 10 -12.72 -8.15 1.35
C GLU A 10 -13.76 -9.28 1.32
N ASP A 11 -13.89 -10.04 2.40
CA ASP A 11 -14.86 -11.15 2.53
C ASP A 11 -16.31 -10.68 2.37
N LEU A 12 -16.66 -9.53 2.98
CA LEU A 12 -17.98 -8.91 2.84
C LEU A 12 -18.24 -8.41 1.40
N TYR A 13 -17.21 -7.92 0.72
CA TYR A 13 -17.32 -7.49 -0.68
C TYR A 13 -17.51 -8.67 -1.63
N GLU A 14 -16.80 -9.77 -1.43
CA GLU A 14 -16.98 -11.01 -2.20
C GLU A 14 -18.35 -11.65 -1.95
N THR A 15 -18.86 -11.57 -0.72
CA THR A 15 -20.14 -12.20 -0.36
C THR A 15 -21.35 -11.39 -0.82
N PHE A 16 -21.27 -10.04 -0.84
CA PHE A 16 -22.43 -9.18 -1.14
C PHE A 16 -22.07 -7.94 -1.98
N PRO A 17 -21.79 -8.12 -3.29
CA PRO A 17 -21.37 -7.03 -4.17
C PRO A 17 -22.44 -5.94 -4.38
N GLU A 18 -23.73 -6.28 -4.35
CA GLU A 18 -24.82 -5.33 -4.67
C GLU A 18 -25.29 -4.47 -3.49
N LYS A 19 -25.08 -4.91 -2.24
CA LYS A 19 -25.69 -4.28 -1.05
C LYS A 19 -24.72 -3.41 -0.25
N HIS A 20 -23.42 -3.56 -0.47
CA HIS A 20 -22.37 -2.93 0.32
C HIS A 20 -21.40 -2.11 -0.53
N THR A 21 -21.91 -1.14 -1.29
CA THR A 21 -21.09 -0.07 -1.90
C THR A 21 -20.20 0.66 -0.89
N LYS A 22 -20.55 0.65 0.41
CA LYS A 22 -19.74 1.19 1.52
C LYS A 22 -18.70 0.21 2.10
N ALA A 23 -18.80 -1.09 1.86
CA ALA A 23 -17.79 -2.08 2.30
C ALA A 23 -16.78 -2.38 1.19
N LYS A 24 -16.70 -1.50 0.19
CA LYS A 24 -15.68 -1.55 -0.83
C LYS A 24 -14.34 -1.19 -0.18
N PRO A 25 -13.30 -2.03 -0.34
CA PRO A 25 -11.99 -1.70 0.20
C PRO A 25 -11.44 -0.49 -0.56
N ASN A 26 -11.29 0.62 0.15
CA ASN A 26 -10.79 1.89 -0.40
C ASN A 26 -9.29 2.05 -0.10
N ALA A 27 -8.61 2.87 -0.90
CA ALA A 27 -7.22 3.25 -0.71
C ALA A 27 -6.93 3.77 0.71
N VAL A 28 -7.89 4.47 1.32
CA VAL A 28 -7.79 4.95 2.71
C VAL A 28 -7.62 3.79 3.70
N LEU A 29 -8.33 2.68 3.51
CA LEU A 29 -8.25 1.52 4.41
C LEU A 29 -6.88 0.84 4.29
N PHE A 30 -6.42 0.58 3.06
CA PHE A 30 -5.08 0.05 2.81
C PHE A 30 -4.01 0.95 3.41
N THR A 31 -4.09 2.25 3.15
CA THR A 31 -3.17 3.26 3.69
C THR A 31 -3.16 3.25 5.22
N SER A 32 -4.33 3.12 5.87
CA SER A 32 -4.43 3.02 7.34
C SER A 32 -3.77 1.76 7.89
N VAL A 33 -3.94 0.63 7.20
CA VAL A 33 -3.32 -0.65 7.58
C VAL A 33 -1.80 -0.58 7.41
N ILE A 34 -1.32 0.01 6.31
CA ILE A 34 0.10 0.24 6.06
C ILE A 34 0.69 1.16 7.15
N HIS A 35 0.00 2.24 7.51
CA HIS A 35 0.43 3.12 8.61
C HIS A 35 0.51 2.39 9.95
N ALA A 36 -0.42 1.49 10.24
CA ALA A 36 -0.38 0.67 11.44
C ALA A 36 0.87 -0.23 11.46
N PHE A 37 1.23 -0.84 10.33
CA PHE A 37 2.46 -1.64 10.21
C PHE A 37 3.73 -0.76 10.24
N ALA A 38 3.67 0.44 9.68
CA ALA A 38 4.75 1.42 9.75
C ALA A 38 5.07 1.83 11.18
N GLY A 39 4.04 2.07 12.00
CA GLY A 39 4.22 2.32 13.43
C GLY A 39 4.81 1.13 14.21
N CYS A 40 4.66 -0.09 13.68
CA CYS A 40 5.28 -1.29 14.25
C CYS A 40 6.70 -1.55 13.72
N GLY A 41 7.18 -0.80 12.72
CA GLY A 41 8.46 -1.06 12.05
C GLY A 41 8.45 -2.38 11.26
N ASP A 42 7.30 -2.83 10.79
CA ASP A 42 7.13 -4.10 10.08
C ASP A 42 7.01 -3.86 8.57
N GLY A 43 8.15 -3.53 7.94
CA GLY A 43 8.23 -3.21 6.51
C GLY A 43 7.75 -4.33 5.59
N MET A 44 7.98 -5.59 5.97
CA MET A 44 7.59 -6.75 5.17
C MET A 44 6.07 -6.85 5.03
N ARG A 45 5.33 -6.69 6.13
CA ARG A 45 3.85 -6.70 6.09
C ARG A 45 3.30 -5.47 5.42
N ALA A 46 3.94 -4.31 5.60
CA ALA A 46 3.55 -3.09 4.90
C ALA A 46 3.65 -3.25 3.37
N GLU A 47 4.73 -3.86 2.87
CA GLU A 47 4.93 -4.16 1.45
C GLU A 47 3.91 -5.17 0.91
N GLU A 48 3.58 -6.22 1.68
CA GLU A 48 2.55 -7.18 1.26
C GLU A 48 1.19 -6.49 1.03
N ILE A 49 0.80 -5.59 1.94
CA ILE A 49 -0.47 -4.86 1.83
C ILE A 49 -0.45 -3.91 0.63
N LEU A 50 0.67 -3.27 0.35
CA LEU A 50 0.82 -2.40 -0.82
C LEU A 50 0.73 -3.20 -2.13
N HIS A 51 1.36 -4.38 -2.20
CA HIS A 51 1.21 -5.26 -3.36
C HIS A 51 -0.22 -5.75 -3.57
N ARG A 52 -0.95 -6.05 -2.49
CA ARG A 52 -2.39 -6.40 -2.58
C ARG A 52 -3.20 -5.24 -3.14
N MET A 53 -2.92 -4.02 -2.68
CA MET A 53 -3.58 -2.82 -3.16
C MET A 53 -3.33 -2.60 -4.67
N ASP A 54 -2.08 -2.74 -5.13
CA ASP A 54 -1.71 -2.67 -6.55
C ASP A 54 -2.40 -3.78 -7.38
N ALA A 55 -2.49 -5.00 -6.86
CA ALA A 55 -3.14 -6.12 -7.54
C ALA A 55 -4.66 -5.87 -7.71
N LEU A 56 -5.33 -5.38 -6.67
CA LEU A 56 -6.74 -5.01 -6.72
C LEU A 56 -6.97 -3.82 -7.66
N TYR A 57 -6.10 -2.82 -7.64
CA TYR A 57 -6.16 -1.69 -8.57
C TYR A 57 -6.11 -2.17 -10.03
N ARG A 58 -5.16 -3.06 -10.37
CA ARG A 58 -5.05 -3.64 -11.71
C ARG A 58 -6.28 -4.47 -12.10
N LYS A 59 -6.86 -5.20 -11.15
CA LYS A 59 -8.08 -6.00 -11.37
C LYS A 59 -9.30 -5.12 -11.63
N GLU A 60 -9.48 -4.04 -10.89
CA GLU A 60 -10.59 -3.10 -11.10
C GLU A 60 -10.39 -2.25 -12.36
N LEU A 61 -9.14 -1.93 -12.69
CA LEU A 61 -8.78 -1.23 -13.93
C LEU A 61 -9.10 -2.10 -15.16
N SER A 62 -8.84 -3.40 -15.11
CA SER A 62 -9.20 -4.32 -16.20
C SER A 62 -10.71 -4.53 -16.33
N LEU A 63 -11.46 -4.38 -15.23
CA LEU A 63 -12.93 -4.38 -15.22
C LEU A 63 -13.53 -3.03 -15.66
N ALA A 64 -12.70 -2.04 -16.00
CA ALA A 64 -13.10 -0.68 -16.39
C ALA A 64 -14.13 -0.04 -15.42
N SER A 65 -14.04 -0.42 -14.16
CA SER A 65 -14.98 0.04 -13.15
C SER A 65 -14.54 1.41 -12.63
N ALA A 66 -15.50 2.33 -12.45
CA ALA A 66 -15.23 3.66 -11.88
C ALA A 66 -14.60 3.59 -10.47
N SER A 67 -14.61 2.40 -9.87
CA SER A 67 -13.93 2.05 -8.63
C SER A 67 -12.42 2.02 -8.67
N ALA A 68 -11.80 1.90 -9.85
CA ALA A 68 -10.35 1.79 -9.95
C ALA A 68 -9.66 3.00 -9.30
N GLN A 69 -10.21 4.20 -9.45
CA GLN A 69 -9.67 5.41 -8.82
C GLN A 69 -9.68 5.37 -7.29
N ASP A 70 -10.63 4.66 -6.67
CA ASP A 70 -10.71 4.54 -5.20
C ASP A 70 -9.65 3.61 -4.63
N LEU A 71 -9.07 2.73 -5.45
CA LEU A 71 -8.05 1.74 -5.09
C LEU A 71 -6.65 2.13 -5.54
N CYS A 72 -6.50 3.31 -6.16
CA CYS A 72 -5.22 3.82 -6.62
C CYS A 72 -4.24 3.93 -5.45
N PRO A 73 -3.04 3.30 -5.52
CA PRO A 73 -2.00 3.48 -4.52
C PRO A 73 -1.55 4.94 -4.50
N ASP A 74 -1.84 5.60 -3.38
CA ASP A 74 -1.47 6.99 -3.12
C ASP A 74 -0.02 7.06 -2.60
N VAL A 75 0.60 8.22 -2.75
CA VAL A 75 1.95 8.51 -2.21
C VAL A 75 2.06 8.15 -0.75
N VAL A 76 0.99 8.43 0.01
CA VAL A 76 0.93 8.15 1.44
C VAL A 76 1.18 6.68 1.74
N ALA A 77 0.62 5.76 0.94
CA ALA A 77 0.83 4.33 1.08
C ALA A 77 2.31 3.96 0.82
N TYR A 78 2.90 4.44 -0.26
CA TYR A 78 4.31 4.19 -0.57
C TYR A 78 5.24 4.75 0.51
N THR A 79 5.04 6.01 0.92
CA THR A 79 5.84 6.64 1.99
C THR A 79 5.68 5.92 3.32
N ALA A 80 4.49 5.40 3.63
CA ALA A 80 4.26 4.64 4.85
C ALA A 80 5.01 3.30 4.82
N VAL A 81 5.03 2.57 3.70
CA VAL A 81 5.85 1.36 3.54
C VAL A 81 7.33 1.67 3.68
N ILE A 82 7.82 2.76 3.08
CA ILE A 82 9.22 3.20 3.21
C ILE A 82 9.55 3.50 4.68
N SER A 83 8.68 4.22 5.38
CA SER A 83 8.86 4.49 6.81
C SER A 83 8.83 3.22 7.67
N ALA A 84 8.03 2.22 7.28
CA ALA A 84 7.98 0.91 7.93
C ALA A 84 9.31 0.18 7.80
N TRP A 85 9.88 0.14 6.59
CA TRP A 85 11.19 -0.45 6.31
C TRP A 85 12.33 0.30 7.01
N ALA A 86 12.27 1.63 7.05
CA ALA A 86 13.22 2.43 7.82
C ALA A 86 13.13 2.12 9.33
N GLY A 87 11.91 1.96 9.86
CA GLY A 87 11.67 1.54 11.24
C GLY A 87 12.22 0.15 11.58
N SER A 88 12.13 -0.83 10.67
CA SER A 88 12.71 -2.16 10.90
C SER A 88 14.23 -2.12 11.03
N THR A 89 14.91 -1.23 10.30
CA THR A 89 16.38 -1.06 10.43
C THR A 89 16.80 -0.45 11.76
N LEU A 90 15.94 0.34 12.40
CA LEU A 90 16.20 0.92 13.72
C LEU A 90 16.01 -0.11 14.84
N SER A 91 15.08 -1.05 14.68
CA SER A 91 14.77 -2.08 15.68
C SER A 91 15.76 -3.25 15.65
N GLN A 92 16.38 -3.51 14.50
CA GLN A 92 17.29 -4.63 14.27
C GLN A 92 18.70 -4.08 14.02
N HIS A 93 19.53 -3.99 15.06
CA HIS A 93 20.94 -3.57 14.98
C HIS A 93 21.84 -4.56 14.20
N ASP A 94 21.27 -5.65 13.68
CA ASP A 94 21.98 -6.64 12.89
C ASP A 94 22.00 -6.28 11.39
N THR A 95 23.22 -6.02 10.92
CA THR A 95 23.61 -5.49 9.61
C THR A 95 23.05 -6.19 8.35
N PRO A 96 22.71 -7.50 8.29
CA PRO A 96 22.24 -8.09 7.04
C PRO A 96 20.79 -7.71 6.69
N THR A 97 19.95 -7.43 7.70
CA THR A 97 18.52 -7.11 7.48
C THR A 97 18.32 -5.66 7.06
N ALA A 98 19.27 -4.79 7.39
CA ALA A 98 19.25 -3.39 6.97
C ALA A 98 19.53 -3.24 5.47
N CYS A 99 20.47 -4.01 4.91
CA CYS A 99 20.77 -3.99 3.48
C CYS A 99 19.54 -4.40 2.65
N THR A 100 18.83 -5.45 3.05
CA THR A 100 17.62 -5.90 2.36
C THR A 100 16.49 -4.87 2.47
N ALA A 101 16.35 -4.19 3.61
CA ALA A 101 15.38 -3.10 3.77
C ALA A 101 15.67 -1.93 2.82
N ILE A 102 16.94 -1.53 2.68
CA ILE A 102 17.35 -0.45 1.79
C ILE A 102 17.06 -0.82 0.33
N GLU A 103 17.44 -2.02 -0.11
CA GLU A 103 17.14 -2.51 -1.47
C GLU A 103 15.64 -2.50 -1.76
N ARG A 104 14.80 -2.85 -0.78
CA ARG A 104 13.34 -2.82 -0.90
C ARG A 104 12.81 -1.39 -1.01
N VAL A 105 13.32 -0.48 -0.17
CA VAL A 105 12.97 0.94 -0.23
C VAL A 105 13.32 1.53 -1.59
N GLU A 106 14.51 1.23 -2.13
CA GLU A 106 14.91 1.68 -3.46
C GLU A 106 14.02 1.11 -4.56
N ALA A 107 13.68 -0.19 -4.50
CA ALA A 107 12.79 -0.82 -5.46
C ALA A 107 11.38 -0.18 -5.44
N ILE A 108 10.86 0.14 -4.25
CA ILE A 108 9.56 0.79 -4.09
C ILE A 108 9.59 2.22 -4.63
N LEU A 109 10.66 2.98 -4.36
CA LEU A 109 10.84 4.33 -4.90
C LEU A 109 10.95 4.33 -6.43
N ALA A 110 11.71 3.40 -6.99
CA ALA A 110 11.83 3.25 -8.45
C ALA A 110 10.47 2.92 -9.09
N HIS A 111 9.68 2.04 -8.47
CA HIS A 111 8.33 1.74 -8.93
C HIS A 111 7.43 2.97 -8.86
N MET A 112 7.50 3.74 -7.77
CA MET A 112 6.74 4.98 -7.60
C MET A 112 7.11 6.03 -8.67
N GLU A 113 8.39 6.20 -8.98
CA GLU A 113 8.87 7.11 -10.02
C GLU A 113 8.43 6.66 -11.42
N HIS A 114 8.43 5.34 -11.67
CA HIS A 114 7.92 4.78 -12.91
C HIS A 114 6.43 5.03 -13.09
N LEU A 115 5.63 4.86 -12.03
CA LEU A 115 4.19 5.16 -12.04
C LEU A 115 3.93 6.65 -12.33
N TYR A 116 4.73 7.55 -11.75
CA TYR A 116 4.67 8.98 -12.03
C TYR A 116 5.01 9.29 -13.50
N SER A 117 6.12 8.72 -13.99
CA SER A 117 6.59 8.89 -15.37
C SER A 117 5.58 8.36 -16.39
N SER A 118 4.87 7.29 -16.06
CA SER A 118 3.81 6.73 -16.91
C SER A 118 2.59 7.64 -17.04
N ARG A 119 2.48 8.72 -16.24
CA ARG A 119 1.34 9.65 -16.16
C ARG A 119 -0.03 8.98 -15.89
N THR A 120 -0.02 7.70 -15.54
CA THR A 120 -1.22 6.88 -15.29
C THR A 120 -1.83 7.18 -13.91
N ASN A 121 -1.02 7.65 -12.94
CA ASN A 121 -1.45 7.94 -11.57
C ASN A 121 -0.97 9.31 -11.08
N VAL A 122 -1.80 10.35 -11.24
CA VAL A 122 -1.52 11.73 -10.76
C VAL A 122 -1.40 11.80 -9.23
N ARG A 123 -1.97 10.82 -8.52
CA ARG A 123 -1.94 10.72 -7.06
C ARG A 123 -0.66 10.07 -6.50
N ALA A 124 0.18 9.49 -7.36
CA ALA A 124 1.51 8.97 -7.00
C ALA A 124 2.59 10.08 -6.93
N ARG A 125 2.19 11.36 -6.86
CA ARG A 125 3.10 12.52 -6.85
C ARG A 125 3.96 12.55 -5.59
N PRO A 126 5.29 12.30 -5.64
CA PRO A 126 6.12 12.32 -4.43
C PRO A 126 5.98 13.68 -3.73
N ASN A 127 5.48 13.64 -2.49
CA ASN A 127 5.29 14.84 -1.68
C ASN A 127 6.66 15.24 -1.12
N THR A 128 7.02 16.49 -1.35
CA THR A 128 8.32 17.07 -0.98
C THR A 128 8.28 17.45 0.51
N PHE A 129 8.93 16.62 1.35
CA PHE A 129 9.33 16.84 2.76
C PHE A 129 8.24 17.04 3.85
N THR A 130 8.30 16.18 4.88
CA THR A 130 8.22 16.52 6.31
C THR A 130 9.06 15.54 7.11
#